data_AF-A0A7Z9HFG2-F1
#
_entry.id   AF-A0A7Z9HFG2-F1
#
_cell.length_a   1.000
_cell.length_b   1.000
_cell.length_c   1.000
_cell.angle_alpha   90.00
_cell.angle_beta   90.00
_cell.angle_gamma   90.00
#
_symmetry.space_group_name_H-M   'P 1'
#
loop_
_entity.id
_entity.type
_entity.pdbx_description
1 polymer ?
#
loop_
_entity_poly.entity_id
_entity_poly.type
_entity_poly.pdbx_seq_one_letter_code
_entity_poly.pdbx_strand_id
1 'polypeptide(L)'
;QDSNKQIVFSMDDWLVSEGDTGTYLVYAYVRIRSICRQISREVVADVDFSLLAHPNEKKLLRQMLDFNRTVFKSGEQYRPSLLARMLYEFSKDFSRAYNTCSVKHAETEMLQAARLLLFHCVAETLLQGLHLIGISPPERM
;
A
#
# COMPACT_ATOMS: atom_id res chain seq x y z
N GLN A 1 13.04 7.72 10.18
CA GLN A 1 14.14 8.70 10.23
C GLN A 1 13.99 9.59 11.45
N ASP A 2 15.10 9.89 12.12
CA ASP A 2 15.11 10.73 13.32
C ASP A 2 15.33 12.19 12.90
N SER A 3 14.52 13.13 13.39
CA SER A 3 14.67 14.56 13.12
C SER A 3 16.01 15.11 13.63
N ASN A 4 16.67 14.37 14.53
CA ASN A 4 17.96 14.73 15.09
C ASN A 4 19.16 14.25 14.25
N LYS A 5 18.93 13.50 13.16
CA LYS A 5 20.01 13.11 12.24
C LYS A 5 20.23 14.18 11.18
N GLN A 6 21.49 14.54 10.94
CA GLN A 6 21.87 15.40 9.83
C GLN A 6 21.48 14.76 8.49
N ILE A 7 20.85 15.54 7.64
CA ILE A 7 20.55 15.17 6.25
C ILE A 7 21.77 15.57 5.42
N VAL A 8 22.51 14.58 4.93
CA VAL A 8 23.56 14.81 3.92
C VAL A 8 22.88 14.73 2.56
N PHE A 9 22.87 15.85 1.84
CA PHE A 9 22.31 15.88 0.49
C PHE A 9 23.22 15.11 -0.49
N SER A 10 22.60 14.26 -1.30
CA SER A 10 23.25 13.49 -2.36
C SER A 10 22.27 13.37 -3.52
N MET A 11 22.63 13.90 -4.69
CA MET A 11 21.75 13.84 -5.87
C MET A 11 21.56 12.39 -6.33
N ASP A 12 22.61 11.57 -6.23
CA ASP A 12 22.57 10.17 -6.62
C ASP A 12 21.57 9.39 -5.75
N ASP A 13 21.56 9.61 -4.43
CA ASP A 13 20.63 8.96 -3.50
C ASP A 13 19.17 9.37 -3.76
N TRP A 14 18.95 10.61 -4.18
CA TRP A 14 17.61 11.15 -4.43
C TRP A 14 16.98 10.64 -5.72
N LEU A 15 17.80 10.13 -6.65
CA LEU A 15 17.34 9.57 -7.93
C LEU A 15 17.13 8.05 -7.89
N VAL A 16 17.44 7.40 -6.76
CA VAL A 16 17.26 5.94 -6.61
C VAL A 16 15.76 5.59 -6.59
N SER A 17 15.34 4.70 -7.50
CA SER A 17 13.97 4.20 -7.58
C SER A 17 13.71 2.94 -6.75
N GLU A 18 14.76 2.31 -6.23
CA GLU A 18 14.70 1.08 -5.44
C GLU A 18 14.88 1.34 -3.94
N GLY A 19 14.28 0.48 -3.10
CA GLY A 19 14.42 0.58 -1.65
C GLY A 19 13.42 1.55 -1.00
N ASP A 20 13.80 2.10 0.17
CA ASP A 20 12.95 2.96 1.01
C ASP A 20 12.90 4.39 0.45
N THR A 21 12.23 4.54 -0.69
CA THR A 21 12.12 5.81 -1.44
C THR A 21 10.68 6.19 -1.73
N GLY A 22 10.41 7.49 -1.90
CA GLY A 22 9.09 7.98 -2.28
C GLY A 22 8.61 7.41 -3.62
N THR A 23 9.52 7.26 -4.58
CA THR A 23 9.26 6.66 -5.89
C THR A 23 8.73 5.23 -5.77
N TYR A 24 9.29 4.42 -4.86
CA TYR A 24 8.80 3.06 -4.62
C TYR A 24 7.35 3.04 -4.11
N LEU A 25 6.99 3.95 -3.19
CA LEU A 25 5.61 4.05 -2.67
C LEU A 25 4.62 4.46 -3.77
N VAL A 26 5.00 5.45 -4.59
CA VAL A 26 4.20 5.92 -5.72
C VAL A 26 3.99 4.80 -6.74
N TYR A 27 5.07 4.08 -7.07
CA TYR A 27 5.00 2.93 -7.97
C TYR A 27 4.08 1.82 -7.43
N ALA A 28 4.16 1.52 -6.13
CA ALA A 28 3.27 0.54 -5.51
C ALA A 28 1.79 0.94 -5.66
N TYR A 29 1.44 2.19 -5.36
CA TYR A 29 0.08 2.72 -5.56
C TYR A 29 -0.39 2.57 -7.02
N VAL A 30 0.40 3.06 -7.98
CA VAL A 30 0.05 3.01 -9.41
C VAL A 30 -0.11 1.58 -9.90
N ARG A 31 0.75 0.66 -9.45
CA ARG A 31 0.69 -0.76 -9.81
C ARG A 31 -0.61 -1.39 -9.32
N ILE A 32 -1.02 -1.13 -8.08
CA ILE A 32 -2.29 -1.65 -7.54
C ILE A 32 -3.47 -1.13 -8.36
N ARG A 33 -3.50 0.18 -8.66
CA ARG A 33 -4.53 0.78 -9.52
C ARG A 33 -4.56 0.14 -10.91
N SER A 34 -3.40 -0.14 -11.49
CA SER A 34 -3.29 -0.82 -12.79
C SER A 34 -3.89 -2.22 -12.74
N ILE A 35 -3.58 -3.02 -11.72
CA ILE A 35 -4.14 -4.36 -11.53
C ILE A 35 -5.67 -4.29 -11.43
N CYS A 36 -6.21 -3.39 -10.61
CA CYS A 36 -7.66 -3.24 -10.47
C CYS A 36 -8.34 -2.92 -11.81
N ARG A 37 -7.72 -2.05 -12.64
CA ARG A 37 -8.23 -1.69 -13.98
C ARG A 37 -8.19 -2.84 -14.99
N GLN A 38 -7.30 -3.83 -14.80
CA GLN A 38 -7.20 -4.99 -15.68
C GLN A 38 -8.27 -6.06 -15.42
N ILE A 39 -8.96 -5.98 -14.28
CA ILE A 39 -10.05 -6.91 -13.96
C ILE A 39 -11.35 -6.30 -14.49
N SER A 40 -12.02 -7.01 -15.39
CA SER A 40 -13.33 -6.61 -15.95
C SER A 40 -14.46 -6.82 -14.95
N ARG A 41 -14.31 -6.31 -13.73
CA ARG A 41 -15.27 -6.41 -12.64
C ARG A 41 -15.25 -5.13 -11.82
N GLU A 42 -16.42 -4.66 -11.44
CA GLU A 42 -16.54 -3.53 -10.53
C GLU A 42 -16.14 -3.93 -9.10
N VAL A 43 -15.57 -2.98 -8.37
CA VAL A 43 -15.31 -3.16 -6.93
C VAL A 43 -16.66 -3.09 -6.21
N VAL A 44 -17.07 -4.20 -5.60
CA VAL A 44 -18.28 -4.29 -4.78
C VAL A 44 -17.93 -4.45 -3.31
N ALA A 45 -18.72 -3.85 -2.42
CA ALA A 45 -18.48 -3.92 -0.98
C ALA A 45 -19.01 -5.23 -0.35
N ASP A 46 -20.03 -5.83 -0.97
CA ASP A 46 -20.65 -7.07 -0.51
C ASP A 46 -19.86 -8.28 -1.03
N VAL A 47 -18.85 -8.69 -0.26
CA VAL A 47 -18.01 -9.85 -0.55
C VAL A 47 -17.90 -10.73 0.70
N ASP A 48 -17.69 -12.03 0.48
CA ASP A 48 -17.36 -12.93 1.58
C ASP A 48 -15.88 -12.79 1.98
N PHE A 49 -15.63 -12.05 3.06
CA PHE A 49 -14.29 -11.84 3.61
C PHE A 49 -13.67 -13.12 4.19
N SER A 50 -14.44 -14.17 4.47
CA SER A 50 -13.90 -15.45 4.96
C SER A 50 -13.01 -16.13 3.92
N LEU A 51 -13.19 -15.80 2.63
CA LEU A 51 -12.38 -16.28 1.52
C LEU A 51 -10.95 -15.71 1.53
N LEU A 52 -10.70 -14.59 2.24
CA LEU A 52 -9.38 -14.00 2.39
C LEU A 52 -8.54 -14.72 3.46
N ALA A 53 -8.28 -16.00 3.21
CA ALA A 53 -7.66 -16.90 4.17
C ALA A 53 -6.12 -16.89 4.14
N HIS A 54 -5.52 -16.42 3.04
CA HIS A 54 -4.08 -16.54 2.82
C HIS A 54 -3.30 -15.63 3.81
N PRO A 55 -2.16 -16.08 4.38
CA PRO A 55 -1.41 -15.30 5.36
C PRO A 55 -1.03 -13.88 4.87
N ASN A 56 -0.67 -13.73 3.59
CA ASN A 56 -0.34 -12.43 3.01
C ASN A 56 -1.56 -11.49 2.89
N GLU A 57 -2.77 -12.01 2.64
CA GLU A 57 -4.00 -11.21 2.64
C GLU A 57 -4.32 -10.72 4.05
N LYS A 58 -4.25 -11.62 5.04
CA LYS A 58 -4.45 -11.29 6.46
C LYS A 58 -3.44 -10.27 6.96
N LYS A 59 -2.21 -10.32 6.47
CA LYS A 59 -1.17 -9.35 6.82
C LYS A 59 -1.52 -7.94 6.35
N LEU A 60 -2.02 -7.81 5.11
CA LEU A 60 -2.49 -6.52 4.58
C LEU A 60 -3.67 -5.98 5.40
N LEU A 61 -4.66 -6.82 5.70
CA LEU A 61 -5.80 -6.45 6.55
C LEU A 61 -5.34 -5.92 7.91
N ARG A 62 -4.38 -6.60 8.55
CA ARG A 62 -3.83 -6.16 9.83
C ARG A 62 -3.10 -4.83 9.73
N GLN A 63 -2.31 -4.60 8.67
CA GLN A 63 -1.63 -3.31 8.48
C GLN A 63 -2.60 -2.16 8.22
N MET A 64 -3.70 -2.39 7.48
CA MET A 64 -4.75 -1.39 7.32
C MET A 64 -5.44 -1.07 8.65
N LEU A 65 -5.66 -2.06 9.52
CA LEU A 65 -6.17 -1.81 10.87
C LEU A 65 -5.21 -0.95 11.72
N ASP A 66 -3.90 -1.19 11.60
CA ASP A 66 -2.86 -0.45 12.33
C ASP A 66 -2.59 0.95 11.74
N PHE A 67 -3.10 1.26 10.54
CA PHE A 67 -2.85 2.53 9.84
C PHE A 67 -3.27 3.74 10.66
N ASN A 68 -4.53 3.79 11.11
CA ASN A 68 -5.07 4.93 11.88
C ASN A 68 -4.29 5.17 13.17
N ARG A 69 -3.89 4.09 13.85
CA ARG A 69 -3.05 4.17 15.05
C ARG A 69 -1.67 4.76 14.73
N THR A 70 -1.09 4.39 13.60
CA THR A 70 0.20 4.89 13.15
C THR A 70 0.13 6.37 12.76
N VAL A 71 -0.94 6.78 12.06
CA VAL A 71 -1.22 8.19 11.73
C VAL A 71 -1.32 9.03 12.99
N PHE A 72 -2.14 8.60 13.97
CA PHE A 72 -2.30 9.31 15.24
C PHE A 72 -0.96 9.44 15.99
N LYS A 73 -0.22 8.33 16.12
CA LYS A 73 1.09 8.33 16.79
C LYS A 73 2.13 9.21 16.08
N SER A 74 2.09 9.24 14.75
CA SER A 74 2.95 10.10 13.93
C SER A 74 2.69 11.58 14.20
N GLY A 75 1.41 11.96 14.31
CA GLY A 75 1.00 13.32 14.67
C GLY A 75 1.41 13.72 16.08
N GLU A 76 1.06 12.90 17.08
CA GLU A 76 1.38 13.12 18.50
C GLU A 76 2.88 13.33 18.76
N GLN A 77 3.73 12.59 18.03
CA GLN A 77 5.17 12.65 18.20
C GLN A 77 5.85 13.68 17.29
N TYR A 78 5.12 14.31 16.36
CA TYR A 78 5.69 15.13 15.28
C TYR A 78 6.73 14.35 14.45
N ARG A 79 6.46 13.07 14.18
CA ARG A 79 7.39 12.15 13.48
C ARG A 79 6.75 11.54 12.23
N PRO A 80 6.64 12.30 11.11
CA PRO A 80 6.08 11.80 9.84
C PRO A 80 6.80 10.56 9.29
N SER A 81 8.07 10.35 9.67
CA SER A 81 8.85 9.20 9.26
C SER A 81 8.32 7.86 9.81
N LEU A 82 7.50 7.87 10.86
CA LEU A 82 6.79 6.68 11.34
C LEU A 82 5.76 6.21 10.31
N LEU A 83 5.00 7.16 9.75
CA LEU A 83 4.02 6.88 8.72
C LEU A 83 4.71 6.45 7.43
N ALA A 84 5.75 7.17 6.97
CA ALA A 84 6.51 6.80 5.78
C ALA A 84 7.06 5.36 5.85
N ARG A 85 7.64 4.97 6.99
CA ARG A 85 8.14 3.60 7.19
C ARG A 85 7.04 2.55 7.21
N MET A 86 5.88 2.87 7.79
CA MET A 86 4.72 1.96 7.76
C MET A 86 4.23 1.76 6.32
N LEU A 87 4.13 2.84 5.53
CA LEU A 87 3.76 2.75 4.11
C LEU A 87 4.77 1.92 3.30
N TYR A 88 6.07 2.07 3.57
CA TYR A 88 7.10 1.25 2.92
C TYR A 88 6.95 -0.24 3.20
N GLU A 89 6.76 -0.62 4.47
CA GLU A 89 6.51 -2.02 4.81
C GLU A 89 5.18 -2.53 4.26
N PHE A 90 4.14 -1.68 4.21
CA PHE A 90 2.85 -2.01 3.60
C PHE A 90 2.97 -2.27 2.09
N SER A 91 3.72 -1.45 1.35
CA SER A 91 4.01 -1.65 -0.07
C SER A 91 4.80 -2.94 -0.33
N LYS A 92 5.72 -3.32 0.56
CA LYS A 92 6.44 -4.61 0.50
C LYS A 92 5.52 -5.79 0.74
N ASP A 93 4.62 -5.67 1.71
CA ASP A 93 3.63 -6.71 2.01
C ASP A 93 2.60 -6.86 0.88
N PHE A 94 2.23 -5.75 0.23
CA PHE A 94 1.45 -5.78 -1.01
C PHE A 94 2.19 -6.53 -2.11
N SER A 95 3.47 -6.24 -2.33
CA SER A 95 4.28 -6.92 -3.36
C SER A 95 4.34 -8.44 -3.13
N ARG A 96 4.40 -8.88 -1.87
CA ARG A 96 4.31 -10.30 -1.51
C ARG A 96 2.93 -10.88 -1.81
N ALA A 97 1.87 -10.21 -1.36
CA ALA A 97 0.49 -10.62 -1.62
C ALA A 97 0.19 -10.68 -3.12
N TYR A 98 0.66 -9.74 -3.92
CA TYR A 98 0.50 -9.74 -5.37
C TYR A 98 1.06 -11.01 -6.03
N ASN A 99 2.23 -11.48 -5.56
CA ASN A 99 2.87 -12.67 -6.12
C ASN A 99 2.21 -13.98 -5.66
N THR A 100 1.54 -14.01 -4.50
CA THR A 100 0.96 -15.24 -3.93
C THR A 100 -0.56 -15.32 -4.05
N CYS A 101 -1.24 -14.19 -4.20
CA CYS A 101 -2.70 -14.05 -4.11
C CYS A 101 -3.21 -13.37 -5.38
N SER A 102 -3.17 -14.09 -6.50
CA SER A 102 -3.59 -13.55 -7.79
C SER A 102 -5.08 -13.17 -7.79
N VAL A 103 -5.38 -11.95 -8.23
CA VAL A 103 -6.75 -11.49 -8.50
C VAL A 103 -7.23 -12.06 -9.84
N LYS A 104 -6.41 -11.92 -10.89
CA LYS A 104 -6.74 -12.35 -12.25
C LYS A 104 -6.96 -13.86 -12.36
N HIS A 105 -6.18 -14.64 -11.62
CA HIS A 105 -6.22 -16.11 -11.64
C HIS A 105 -6.75 -16.68 -10.32
N ALA A 106 -7.67 -15.96 -9.65
CA ALA A 106 -8.36 -16.50 -8.48
C ALA A 106 -9.19 -17.73 -8.86
N GLU A 107 -9.29 -18.69 -7.93
CA GLU A 107 -9.93 -20.00 -8.14
C GLU A 107 -11.44 -19.90 -8.40
N THR A 108 -12.09 -18.90 -7.82
CA THR A 108 -13.52 -18.66 -7.96
C THR A 108 -13.78 -17.18 -8.19
N GLU A 109 -14.93 -16.88 -8.78
CA GLU A 109 -15.37 -15.49 -8.94
C GLU A 109 -15.55 -14.79 -7.60
N MET A 110 -16.06 -15.47 -6.58
CA MET A 110 -16.25 -14.89 -5.25
C MET A 110 -14.91 -14.50 -4.61
N LEU A 111 -13.89 -15.37 -4.73
CA LEU A 111 -12.53 -15.06 -4.26
C LEU A 111 -11.90 -13.92 -5.08
N GLN A 112 -12.13 -13.88 -6.39
CA GLN A 112 -11.68 -12.77 -7.23
C GLN A 112 -12.26 -11.44 -6.75
N ALA A 113 -13.56 -11.38 -6.48
CA ALA A 113 -14.23 -10.18 -5.98
C ALA A 113 -13.67 -9.74 -4.62
N ALA A 114 -13.48 -10.69 -3.69
CA ALA A 114 -12.91 -10.41 -2.37
C ALA A 114 -11.47 -9.86 -2.46
N ARG A 115 -10.61 -10.46 -3.30
CA ARG A 115 -9.23 -9.99 -3.51
C ARG A 115 -9.16 -8.65 -4.23
N LEU A 116 -10.06 -8.43 -5.20
CA LEU A 116 -10.17 -7.16 -5.90
C LEU A 116 -10.52 -6.03 -4.93
N LEU A 117 -11.51 -6.24 -4.05
CA LEU A 117 -11.85 -5.27 -3.00
C LEU A 117 -10.69 -5.05 -2.04
N LEU A 118 -10.01 -6.12 -1.59
CA LEU A 118 -8.83 -5.99 -0.74
C LEU A 118 -7.76 -5.10 -1.38
N PHE A 119 -7.41 -5.35 -2.64
CA PHE A 119 -6.37 -4.58 -3.33
C PHE A 119 -6.82 -3.13 -3.58
N HIS A 120 -8.10 -2.90 -3.87
CA HIS A 120 -8.65 -1.56 -3.93
C HIS A 120 -8.47 -0.81 -2.59
N CYS A 121 -8.85 -1.41 -1.46
CA CYS A 121 -8.67 -0.81 -0.14
C CYS A 121 -7.19 -0.55 0.22
N VAL A 122 -6.29 -1.42 -0.22
CA VAL A 122 -4.83 -1.22 -0.08
C VAL A 122 -4.39 0.02 -0.86
N ALA A 123 -4.88 0.22 -2.09
CA ALA A 123 -4.59 1.43 -2.86
C ALA A 123 -5.13 2.70 -2.20
N GLU A 124 -6.36 2.67 -1.68
CA GLU A 124 -6.96 3.81 -0.97
C GLU A 124 -6.17 4.17 0.30
N THR A 125 -5.74 3.15 1.07
CA THR A 125 -4.93 3.35 2.27
C THR A 125 -3.57 3.97 1.93
N LEU A 126 -2.91 3.47 0.87
CA LEU A 126 -1.66 4.06 0.39
C LEU A 126 -1.85 5.50 -0.09
N LEU A 127 -2.93 5.80 -0.82
CA LEU A 127 -3.24 7.16 -1.29
C LEU A 127 -3.40 8.13 -0.12
N GLN A 128 -4.20 7.76 0.88
CA GLN A 128 -4.37 8.56 2.10
C GLN A 128 -3.04 8.77 2.83
N GLY A 129 -2.26 7.71 2.99
CA GLY A 129 -0.94 7.79 3.62
C GLY A 129 0.02 8.72 2.87
N LEU A 130 0.06 8.63 1.54
CA LEU A 130 0.88 9.49 0.68
C LEU A 130 0.47 10.96 0.79
N HIS A 131 -0.82 11.26 0.75
CA HIS A 131 -1.32 12.63 0.94
C HIS A 131 -0.94 13.20 2.32
N LEU A 132 -1.03 12.38 3.38
CA LEU A 132 -0.66 12.80 4.73
C LEU A 132 0.83 13.16 4.87
N ILE A 133 1.71 12.57 4.05
CA ILE A 133 3.14 12.92 3.99
C ILE A 133 3.48 13.90 2.87
N GLY A 134 2.46 14.53 2.25
CA GLY A 134 2.64 15.59 1.25
C GLY A 134 2.94 15.10 -0.17
N ILE A 135 2.72 13.83 -0.48
CA ILE A 135 2.94 13.24 -1.80
C ILE A 135 1.60 13.05 -2.51
N SER A 136 1.46 13.63 -3.70
CA SER A 136 0.29 13.41 -4.58
C SER A 136 0.70 12.49 -5.73
N PRO A 137 0.41 11.18 -5.66
CA PRO A 137 0.79 10.24 -6.70
C PRO A 137 -0.06 10.45 -7.97
N PRO A 138 0.50 10.22 -9.18
CA PRO A 138 -0.30 10.23 -10.40
C PRO A 138 -1.21 9.00 -10.48
N GLU A 139 -2.24 9.07 -11.33
CA GLU A 139 -3.15 7.95 -11.61
C GLU A 139 -2.49 6.81 -12.42
N ARG A 140 -1.43 7.16 -13.16
CA ARG A 140 -0.65 6.28 -14.04
C ARG A 140 0.81 6.77 -14.07
N MET A 141 1.72 5.82 -14.23
CA MET A 141 3.16 6.03 -14.39
C MET A 141 3.64 5.17 -15.55
#